data_AF-A0A351KV48-F1
#
_entry.id   AF-A0A351KV48-F1
#
_cell.length_a   1.000
_cell.length_b   1.000
_cell.length_c   1.000
_cell.angle_alpha   90.00
_cell.angle_beta   90.00
_cell.angle_gamma   90.00
#
_symmetry.space_group_name_H-M   'P 1'
#
loop_
_entity.id
_entity.type
_entity.pdbx_description
1 polymer ?
#
loop_
_entity_poly.entity_id
_entity_poly.type
_entity_poly.pdbx_seq_one_letter_code
_entity_poly.pdbx_strand_id
1 'polypeptide(L)'
;RKDRYCVVNQTDLIAGRIIAHPDGFGFLRPDDGGEDLYLSSREMRSLMHDDRALVCVRGVDRRGRREGSVLQVLERKTRRVVGRLNEEQGI
;
A
#
# COMPACT_ATOMS: atom_id res chain seq x y z
N ARG A 1 16.67 -11.03 5.33
CA ARG A 1 15.33 -10.72 5.88
C ARG A 1 15.55 -9.76 7.05
N LYS A 2 15.39 -8.44 6.86
CA LYS A 2 15.58 -7.45 7.94
C LYS A 2 14.24 -7.26 8.62
N ASP A 3 14.07 -7.89 9.79
CA ASP A 3 12.96 -7.58 10.69
C ASP A 3 13.16 -6.15 11.19
N ARG A 4 12.48 -5.21 10.55
CA ARG A 4 12.35 -3.84 11.06
C ARG A 4 11.28 -3.87 12.14
N TYR A 5 11.67 -4.22 13.36
CA TYR A 5 10.83 -4.01 14.53
C TYR A 5 10.54 -2.53 14.65
N CYS A 6 9.27 -2.20 14.54
CA CYS A 6 8.79 -0.87 14.85
C CYS A 6 7.89 -1.06 16.06
N VAL A 7 8.16 -0.31 17.11
CA VAL A 7 7.25 -0.21 18.25
C VAL A 7 6.05 0.55 17.70
N VAL A 8 5.10 -0.18 17.14
CA VAL A 8 3.88 0.40 16.59
C VAL A 8 2.96 0.64 17.78
N ASN A 9 2.74 1.90 18.15
CA ASN A 9 1.63 2.21 19.02
C ASN A 9 0.35 1.77 18.30
N GLN A 10 -0.55 1.06 18.99
CA GLN A 10 -1.80 0.59 18.37
C GLN A 10 -2.61 1.73 17.74
N THR A 11 -2.42 2.96 18.21
CA THR A 11 -3.05 4.18 17.71
C THR A 11 -2.65 4.57 16.28
N ASP A 12 -1.49 4.09 15.79
CA ASP A 12 -0.98 4.43 14.46
C ASP A 12 -1.33 3.39 13.38
N LEU A 13 -2.14 2.39 13.74
CA LEU A 13 -2.59 1.32 12.87
C LEU A 13 -3.93 1.67 12.22
N ILE A 14 -3.93 1.75 10.90
CA ILE A 14 -5.13 2.08 10.12
C ILE A 14 -5.40 0.94 9.15
N ALA A 15 -6.58 0.35 9.27
CA ALA A 15 -7.11 -0.60 8.31
C ALA A 15 -7.91 0.14 7.24
N GLY A 16 -7.81 -0.32 5.99
CA GLY A 16 -8.51 0.32 4.90
C GLY A 16 -8.28 -0.34 3.56
N ARG A 17 -8.80 0.31 2.52
CA ARG A 17 -8.79 -0.19 1.15
C ARG A 17 -7.77 0.55 0.29
N ILE A 18 -7.07 -0.20 -0.55
CA ILE A 18 -6.01 0.32 -1.43
C ILE A 18 -6.58 0.91 -2.72
N ILE A 19 -6.18 2.14 -3.00
CA ILE A 19 -6.44 2.88 -4.23
C ILE A 19 -5.10 3.00 -4.96
N ALA A 20 -4.93 2.21 -6.03
CA ALA A 20 -3.68 2.24 -6.80
C ALA A 20 -3.70 3.38 -7.82
N HIS A 21 -2.54 4.01 -8.02
CA HIS A 21 -2.32 4.98 -9.07
C HIS A 21 -1.45 4.37 -10.20
N PRO A 22 -1.70 4.69 -11.48
CA PRO A 22 -0.90 4.17 -12.61
C PRO A 22 0.61 4.45 -12.51
N ASP A 23 1.00 5.59 -11.92
CA ASP A 23 2.41 5.94 -11.68
C ASP A 23 3.09 5.10 -10.58
N GLY A 24 2.38 4.10 -10.04
CA GLY A 24 2.92 3.10 -9.13
C GLY A 24 2.84 3.46 -7.65
N PHE A 25 2.47 4.68 -7.28
CA PHE A 25 2.08 5.02 -5.91
C PHE A 25 0.61 4.68 -5.65
N GLY A 26 0.13 4.88 -4.43
CA GLY A 26 -1.27 4.70 -4.13
C GLY A 26 -1.67 5.37 -2.83
N PHE A 27 -2.91 5.10 -2.43
CA PHE A 27 -3.45 5.56 -1.17
C PHE A 27 -4.16 4.42 -0.45
N LEU A 28 -4.18 4.47 0.88
CA LEU A 28 -5.11 3.70 1.68
C LEU A 28 -6.25 4.62 2.11
N ARG A 29 -7.47 4.24 1.76
CA ARG A 29 -8.69 4.85 2.29
C ARG A 29 -9.08 4.15 3.60
N PRO A 30 -9.04 4.85 4.75
CA PRO A 30 -9.38 4.25 6.04
C PRO A 30 -10.83 3.74 6.10
N ASP A 31 -11.03 2.62 6.78
CA ASP A 31 -12.37 2.07 7.02
C ASP A 31 -13.21 2.96 7.97
N ASP A 32 -12.55 3.76 8.81
CA ASP A 32 -13.18 4.70 9.76
C ASP A 32 -13.56 6.05 9.15
N GLY A 33 -13.31 6.25 7.85
CA GLY A 33 -13.62 7.49 7.13
C GLY A 33 -12.65 8.65 7.38
N GLY A 34 -11.48 8.39 7.98
CA GLY A 34 -10.40 9.37 8.11
C GLY A 34 -9.77 9.76 6.76
N GLU A 35 -8.76 10.64 6.84
CA GLU A 35 -8.00 11.06 5.65
C GLU A 35 -7.21 9.93 5.01
N ASP A 36 -7.17 9.93 3.68
CA ASP A 36 -6.41 8.96 2.89
C ASP A 36 -4.90 9.04 3.21
N LEU A 37 -4.28 7.87 3.36
CA LEU A 37 -2.86 7.71 3.62
C LEU A 37 -2.11 7.50 2.33
N TYR A 38 -1.07 8.30 2.09
CA TYR A 38 -0.20 8.09 0.94
C TYR A 38 0.66 6.84 1.12
N LEU A 39 0.73 6.02 0.08
CA LEU A 39 1.59 4.85 -0.01
C LEU A 39 2.60 5.06 -1.15
N SER A 40 3.88 5.01 -0.81
CA SER A 40 4.94 5.10 -1.80
C SER A 40 4.91 3.92 -2.78
N SER A 41 5.52 4.10 -3.95
CA SER A 41 5.62 3.03 -4.95
C SER A 41 6.34 1.80 -4.44
N ARG A 42 7.17 1.93 -3.39
CA ARG A 42 7.82 0.80 -2.73
C ARG A 42 6.82 -0.07 -1.97
N GLU A 43 5.92 0.55 -1.22
CA GLU A 43 4.92 -0.17 -0.42
C GLU A 43 3.86 -0.81 -1.32
N MET A 44 3.48 -0.11 -2.39
CA MET A 44 2.51 -0.58 -3.39
C MET A 44 2.94 -1.84 -4.15
N ARG A 45 4.25 -2.16 -4.23
CA ARG A 45 4.73 -3.41 -4.87
C ARG A 45 4.15 -4.69 -4.28
N SER A 46 3.68 -4.64 -3.04
CA SER A 46 3.10 -5.79 -2.33
C SER A 46 1.56 -5.85 -2.38
N LEU A 47 0.94 -4.83 -2.96
CA LEU A 47 -0.49 -4.55 -2.96
C LEU A 47 -1.05 -4.54 -4.37
N MET A 48 -2.34 -4.79 -4.50
CA MET A 48 -3.11 -4.50 -5.70
C MET A 48 -4.21 -3.49 -5.40
N HIS A 49 -4.73 -2.85 -6.45
CA HIS A 49 -5.94 -2.05 -6.31
C HIS A 49 -7.04 -2.88 -5.65
N ASP A 50 -7.78 -2.24 -4.75
CA ASP A 50 -8.96 -2.79 -4.10
C ASP A 50 -8.64 -3.88 -3.06
N ASP A 51 -7.36 -4.17 -2.78
CA ASP A 51 -6.94 -4.95 -1.62
C ASP A 51 -7.28 -4.23 -0.31
N ARG A 52 -7.53 -4.98 0.76
CA ARG A 52 -7.68 -4.47 2.13
C ARG A 52 -6.40 -4.73 2.91
N ALA A 53 -5.83 -3.71 3.53
CA ALA A 53 -4.54 -3.80 4.22
C ALA A 53 -4.56 -3.09 5.57
N LEU A 54 -3.65 -3.50 6.44
CA LEU A 54 -3.29 -2.83 7.68
C LEU A 54 -2.00 -2.04 7.45
N VAL A 55 -2.06 -0.73 7.68
CA VAL A 55 -0.97 0.21 7.43
C VAL A 55 -0.65 0.95 8.73
N CYS A 56 0.64 1.17 8.98
CA CYS A 56 1.14 2.01 10.06
C CYS A 56 1.50 3.39 9.52
N VAL A 57 1.07 4.45 10.19
CA VAL A 57 1.52 5.81 9.86
C VAL A 57 2.98 5.97 10.26
N ARG A 58 3.82 6.41 9.33
CA ARG A 58 5.27 6.61 9.55
C ARG A 58 5.66 8.06 9.77
N GLY A 59 4.80 8.97 9.38
CA GLY A 59 5.05 10.40 9.45
C GLY A 59 4.37 11.11 8.30
N VAL A 60 4.97 12.21 7.85
CA VAL A 60 4.51 13.02 6.74
C VAL A 60 5.57 13.03 5.64
N ASP A 61 5.13 12.92 4.38
CA ASP A 61 6.00 13.04 3.23
C ASP A 61 6.50 14.50 3.05
N ARG A 62 7.40 14.72 2.08
CA ARG A 62 7.93 16.06 1.76
C ARG A 62 6.86 17.06 1.31
N ARG A 63 5.64 16.61 1.03
CA ARG A 63 4.49 17.42 0.58
C ARG A 63 3.46 17.60 1.70
N GLY A 64 3.77 17.19 2.93
CA GLY A 64 2.91 17.34 4.11
C GLY A 64 1.78 16.30 4.21
N ARG A 65 1.77 15.25 3.38
CA ARG A 65 0.74 14.20 3.42
C ARG A 65 1.17 13.08 4.34
N ARG A 66 0.23 12.47 5.06
CA ARG A 66 0.51 11.31 5.93
C ARG A 66 1.00 10.14 5.09
N GLU A 67 2.20 9.65 5.39
CA GLU A 67 2.80 8.49 4.72
C GLU A 67 2.57 7.22 5.53
N GLY A 68 2.05 6.19 4.87
CA GLY A 68 1.81 4.87 5.44
C GLY A 68 2.86 3.84 5.01
N SER A 69 3.14 2.89 5.90
CA SER A 69 3.88 1.66 5.58
C SER A 69 3.01 0.44 5.81
N VAL A 70 2.99 -0.47 4.84
CA VAL A 70 2.17 -1.67 4.85
C VAL A 70 2.74 -2.67 5.85
N LEU A 71 1.90 -3.10 6.80
CA LEU A 71 2.25 -4.17 7.73
C LEU A 71 1.75 -5.52 7.21
N GLN A 72 0.49 -5.59 6.80
CA GLN A 72 -0.15 -6.83 6.40
C GLN A 72 -1.30 -6.57 5.42
N VAL A 73 -1.49 -7.49 4.48
CA VAL A 73 -2.70 -7.54 3.64
C VAL A 73 -3.75 -8.37 4.36
N LEU A 74 -4.90 -7.76 4.68
CA LEU A 74 -6.02 -8.40 5.37
C LEU A 74 -6.88 -9.21 4.39
N GLU A 75 -7.11 -8.67 3.19
CA GLU A 75 -7.91 -9.32 2.16
C GLU A 75 -7.38 -8.96 0.78
N ARG A 76 -7.18 -9.96 -0.09
CA ARG A 76 -6.84 -9.75 -1.50
C ARG A 76 -8.08 -9.81 -2.36
N LYS A 77 -8.34 -8.73 -3.10
CA LYS A 77 -9.48 -8.68 -4.02
C LYS A 77 -9.15 -9.31 -5.36
N THR A 78 -7.92 -9.11 -5.82
CA THR A 78 -7.44 -9.73 -7.06
C THR A 78 -6.80 -11.08 -6.75
N ARG A 79 -7.53 -12.17 -7.03
CA ARG A 79 -7.06 -13.55 -6.83
C ARG A 79 -6.61 -14.24 -8.11
N ARG A 80 -7.03 -13.74 -9.27
CA ARG A 80 -6.72 -14.28 -10.60
C ARG A 80 -6.36 -13.12 -11.51
N VAL A 81 -5.25 -13.28 -12.22
CA VAL A 81 -4.76 -12.30 -13.20
C VAL A 81 -4.61 -13.02 -14.52
N VAL A 82 -5.18 -12.45 -15.58
CA VAL A 82 -4.91 -12.84 -16.96
C VAL A 82 -3.98 -11.81 -17.56
N GLY A 83 -2.92 -12.27 -18.22
CA GLY A 83 -1.90 -11.40 -18.81
C GLY A 83 -1.50 -11.90 -20.18
N ARG A 84 -1.03 -10.99 -21.03
CA ARG A 84 -0.36 -11.33 -22.28
C ARG A 84 1.15 -11.32 -22.01
N LEU A 85 1.81 -12.44 -22.28
CA LEU A 85 3.27 -12.49 -22.30
C LEU A 85 3.74 -11.77 -23.57
N ASN A 86 4.50 -10.71 -23.41
CA ASN A 86 5.20 -10.05 -24.51
C ASN A 86 6.69 -10.37 -24.32
N GLU A 87 7.27 -11.09 -25.27
CA GLU A 87 8.73 -11.19 -25.39
C GLU A 87 9.18 -10.10 -26.36
N GLU A 88 9.80 -9.07 -25.82
CA GLU A 88 10.56 -8.13 -26.64
C GLU A 88 11.86 -8.84 -27.03
N GLN A 89 11.99 -9.25 -28.29
CA GLN A 89 13.27 -9.71 -28.82
C GLN A 89 14.27 -8.56 -28.69
N GLY A 90 15.19 -8.68 -27.73
CA GLY A 90 16.30 -7.76 -27.56
C GLY A 90 17.20 -7.75 -28.80
N ILE A 91 17.79 -6.59 -29.10
CA ILE A 91 18.90 -6.43 -30.06
C ILE A 91 20.16 -7.05 -29.47
#